data_AF-A0A0E0L3M6-F1
#
_entry.id   AF-A0A0E0L3M6-F1
#
_cell.length_a   1.000
_cell.length_b   1.000
_cell.length_c   1.000
_cell.angle_alpha   90.00
_cell.angle_beta   90.00
_cell.angle_gamma   90.00
#
_symmetry.space_group_name_H-M   'P 1'
#
loop_
_entity.id
_entity.type
_entity.pdbx_description
1 polymer ?
#
loop_
_entity_poly.entity_id
_entity_poly.type
_entity_poly.pdbx_seq_one_letter_code
_entity_poly.pdbx_strand_id
1 'polypeptide(L)'
;MAVRAGARAAQPPSEPNLRVYLPEVTAGQRLPVVVQLHGDGFYIFHLSWLMYHHFYTRLACVLPAVVVTVDSGGNLFHFIGTCVGEDREDSWAPLHVAGGIPLHPGLVCATRSKSELEPRPDSVFFILDMLDKFLAMAIPEQPTKDHPYMCPMGPNATPLESVPLPLLLVAIAEHDLIRDTNLEYCDALRSAGKDVEVLFKF
;
A
#
# COMPACT_ATOMS: atom_id res chain seq x y z
N MET A 1 -41.86 17.04 -5.24
CA MET A 1 -41.20 16.42 -4.08
C MET A 1 -40.87 14.99 -4.47
N ALA A 2 -39.66 14.71 -4.98
CA ALA A 2 -38.44 14.36 -4.23
C ALA A 2 -38.68 13.11 -3.36
N VAL A 3 -37.94 12.01 -3.53
CA VAL A 3 -36.50 11.88 -3.25
C VAL A 3 -35.85 10.83 -4.17
N ARG A 4 -34.68 11.18 -4.73
CA ARG A 4 -33.72 10.24 -5.36
C ARG A 4 -32.83 9.65 -4.27
N ALA A 5 -32.73 8.32 -4.20
CA ALA A 5 -31.74 7.63 -3.38
C ALA A 5 -30.40 7.62 -4.13
N GLY A 6 -29.45 8.44 -3.67
CA GLY A 6 -28.04 8.30 -4.00
C GLY A 6 -27.35 7.59 -2.84
N ALA A 7 -26.85 6.37 -3.07
CA ALA A 7 -25.92 5.75 -2.14
C ALA A 7 -24.59 6.51 -2.24
N ARG A 8 -24.19 7.18 -1.16
CA ARG A 8 -22.82 7.63 -0.99
C ARG A 8 -22.03 6.41 -0.52
N ALA A 9 -21.05 5.98 -1.31
CA ALA A 9 -19.91 5.24 -0.78
C ALA A 9 -19.43 5.95 0.50
N ALA A 10 -19.08 5.19 1.54
CA ALA A 10 -18.67 5.73 2.83
C ALA A 10 -17.65 6.86 2.60
N GLN A 11 -18.07 8.08 2.92
CA GLN A 11 -17.23 9.26 2.81
C GLN A 11 -16.08 9.04 3.80
N PRO A 12 -14.80 9.12 3.39
CA PRO A 12 -13.70 9.07 4.36
C PRO A 12 -13.92 10.16 5.42
N PRO A 13 -13.50 9.95 6.68
CA PRO A 13 -13.57 10.99 7.69
C PRO A 13 -12.96 12.29 7.15
N SER A 14 -13.55 13.44 7.50
CA SER A 14 -13.20 14.75 6.94
C SER A 14 -11.75 15.17 7.16
N GLU A 15 -11.03 14.47 8.03
CA GLU A 15 -9.60 14.60 8.24
C GLU A 15 -8.97 13.20 8.36
N PRO A 16 -7.84 12.93 7.68
CA PRO A 16 -7.15 11.65 7.81
C PRO A 16 -6.55 11.52 9.22
N ASN A 17 -6.78 10.37 9.85
CA ASN A 17 -6.14 10.06 11.13
C ASN A 17 -4.66 9.77 10.88
N LEU A 18 -3.78 10.60 11.45
CA LEU A 18 -2.34 10.47 11.29
C LEU A 18 -1.63 10.56 12.64
N ARG A 19 -0.43 9.98 12.69
CA ARG A 19 0.47 10.10 13.83
C ARG A 19 1.88 10.41 13.35
N VAL A 20 2.53 11.34 14.05
CA VAL A 20 3.90 11.77 13.76
C VAL A 20 4.83 11.28 14.89
N TYR A 21 5.93 10.65 14.51
CA TYR A 21 7.00 10.23 15.39
C TYR A 21 8.23 11.08 15.08
N LEU A 22 8.75 11.76 16.10
CA LEU A 22 9.89 12.66 15.99
C LEU A 22 11.08 12.04 16.75
N PRO A 23 12.23 11.84 16.10
CA PRO A 23 13.45 11.43 16.80
C PRO A 23 14.02 12.62 17.59
N GLU A 24 14.83 12.32 18.61
CA GLU A 24 15.67 13.34 19.23
C GLU A 24 16.74 13.79 18.24
N VAL A 25 16.81 15.09 17.97
CA VAL A 25 17.70 15.64 16.95
C VAL A 25 18.44 16.88 17.41
N THR A 26 19.64 17.07 16.87
CA THR A 26 20.44 18.26 17.11
C THR A 26 19.98 19.38 16.16
N ALA A 27 19.94 20.62 16.66
CA ALA A 27 19.52 21.77 15.87
C ALA A 27 20.34 21.91 14.57
N GLY A 28 19.65 22.06 13.43
CA GLY A 28 20.26 22.26 12.11
C GLY A 28 20.42 20.99 11.25
N GLN A 29 20.10 19.81 11.77
CA GLN A 29 20.14 18.56 11.00
C GLN A 29 18.93 18.41 10.08
N ARG A 30 19.15 18.08 8.80
CA ARG A 30 18.08 17.68 7.87
C ARG A 30 17.75 16.20 8.09
N LEU A 31 16.47 15.89 8.17
CA LEU A 31 15.98 14.53 8.39
C LEU A 31 15.15 14.07 7.19
N PRO A 32 15.24 12.79 6.80
CA PRO A 32 14.28 12.19 5.89
C PRO A 32 12.89 12.15 6.55
N VAL A 33 11.86 12.23 5.72
CA VAL A 33 10.46 12.02 6.13
C VAL A 33 9.99 10.70 5.53
N VAL A 34 9.54 9.78 6.37
CA VAL A 34 8.96 8.49 5.97
C VAL A 34 7.45 8.58 6.15
N VAL A 35 6.71 8.54 5.04
CA VAL A 35 5.25 8.49 5.08
C VAL A 35 4.82 7.03 4.93
N GLN A 36 4.30 6.47 6.02
CA GLN A 36 3.78 5.12 6.06
C GLN A 36 2.27 5.14 5.85
N LEU A 37 1.83 4.38 4.85
CA LEU A 37 0.43 4.07 4.61
C LEU A 37 0.12 2.74 5.29
N HIS A 38 -0.88 2.71 6.16
CA HIS A 38 -1.28 1.50 6.87
C HIS A 38 -1.98 0.52 5.92
N GLY A 39 -1.41 -0.68 5.76
CA GLY A 39 -1.85 -1.71 4.83
C GLY A 39 -2.26 -2.97 5.58
N ASP A 40 -3.53 -3.04 5.95
CA ASP A 40 -3.98 -3.96 7.01
C ASP A 40 -5.31 -4.65 6.68
N GLY A 41 -5.52 -4.92 5.40
CA GLY A 41 -6.76 -5.55 4.91
C GLY A 41 -7.98 -4.65 5.08
N PHE A 42 -7.78 -3.34 5.04
CA PHE A 42 -8.80 -2.28 5.07
C PHE A 42 -9.56 -2.07 6.39
N TYR A 43 -9.65 -3.08 7.26
CA TYR A 43 -10.61 -3.05 8.39
C TYR A 43 -10.06 -3.50 9.74
N ILE A 44 -8.86 -4.10 9.79
CA ILE A 44 -8.46 -4.93 10.93
C ILE A 44 -7.67 -4.12 11.97
N PHE A 45 -6.76 -3.28 11.51
CA PHE A 45 -5.77 -2.64 12.36
C PHE A 45 -5.95 -1.14 12.39
N HIS A 46 -5.58 -0.54 13.52
CA HIS A 46 -5.68 0.90 13.76
C HIS A 46 -4.36 1.44 14.30
N LEU A 47 -4.00 2.66 13.90
CA LEU A 47 -2.74 3.31 14.29
C LEU A 47 -2.51 3.42 15.80
N SER A 48 -3.57 3.34 16.61
CA SER A 48 -3.48 3.39 18.07
C SER A 48 -2.93 2.12 18.71
N TRP A 49 -2.82 1.02 17.97
CA TRP A 49 -2.38 -0.25 18.55
C TRP A 49 -0.89 -0.21 18.92
N LEU A 50 -0.58 -0.82 20.07
CA LEU A 50 0.74 -0.71 20.70
C LEU A 50 1.88 -1.26 19.83
N MET A 51 1.60 -2.30 19.02
CA MET A 51 2.58 -2.89 18.10
C MET A 51 3.12 -1.86 17.10
N TYR A 52 2.24 -1.06 16.49
CA TYR A 52 2.63 -0.02 15.53
C TYR A 52 3.36 1.12 16.23
N HIS A 53 2.89 1.52 17.41
CA HIS A 53 3.58 2.54 18.20
C HIS A 53 5.04 2.15 18.47
N HIS A 54 5.29 0.93 18.94
CA HIS A 54 6.65 0.46 19.19
C HIS A 54 7.49 0.34 17.93
N PHE A 55 6.90 -0.16 16.84
CA PHE A 55 7.60 -0.31 15.58
C PHE A 55 8.05 1.06 15.02
N TYR A 56 7.12 2.00 14.86
CA TYR A 56 7.41 3.29 14.24
C TYR A 56 8.25 4.22 15.14
N THR A 57 8.12 4.11 16.46
CA THR A 57 9.03 4.82 17.38
C THR A 57 10.46 4.32 17.22
N ARG A 58 10.66 2.99 17.15
CA ARG A 58 12.00 2.42 16.89
C ARG A 58 12.52 2.80 15.51
N LEU A 59 11.66 2.79 14.49
CA LEU A 59 12.03 3.18 13.14
C LEU A 59 12.52 4.62 13.08
N ALA A 60 11.80 5.55 13.71
CA ALA A 60 12.20 6.96 13.79
C ALA A 60 13.58 7.14 14.43
N CYS A 61 13.88 6.36 15.48
CA CYS A 61 15.18 6.42 16.17
C CYS A 61 16.33 5.77 15.37
N VAL A 62 16.08 4.62 14.72
CA VAL A 62 17.12 3.88 13.99
C VAL A 62 17.50 4.57 12.68
N LEU A 63 16.54 5.21 12.00
CA LEU A 63 16.73 5.89 10.71
C LEU A 63 16.97 7.41 10.81
N PRO A 64 17.26 7.93 12.02
CA PRO A 64 16.95 9.31 12.43
C PRO A 64 16.00 10.06 11.47
N ALA A 65 14.74 9.61 11.43
CA ALA A 65 13.74 10.07 10.45
C ALA A 65 12.46 10.55 11.13
N VAL A 66 11.81 11.56 10.55
CA VAL A 66 10.42 11.88 10.90
C VAL A 66 9.53 10.82 10.26
N VAL A 67 8.77 10.08 11.07
CA VAL A 67 7.85 9.06 10.56
C VAL A 67 6.42 9.57 10.70
N VAL A 68 5.69 9.64 9.59
CA VAL A 68 4.28 10.01 9.53
C VAL A 68 3.49 8.77 9.13
N THR A 69 2.67 8.24 10.03
CA THR A 69 1.80 7.10 9.73
C THR A 69 0.39 7.58 9.49
N VAL A 70 -0.20 7.17 8.37
CA VAL A 70 -1.56 7.54 7.95
C VAL A 70 -2.43 6.29 7.91
N ASP A 71 -3.63 6.39 8.47
CA ASP A 71 -4.62 5.33 8.36
C ASP A 71 -5.25 5.37 6.98
N SER A 72 -4.70 4.61 6.05
CA SER A 72 -5.18 4.51 4.67
C SER A 72 -6.15 3.37 4.47
N GLY A 73 -6.25 2.45 5.44
CA GLY A 73 -7.08 1.27 5.39
C GLY A 73 -6.97 0.55 4.05
N GLY A 74 -5.79 0.30 3.49
CA GLY A 74 -5.69 -0.36 2.18
C GLY A 74 -4.38 -0.16 1.43
N ASN A 75 -4.22 -0.93 0.35
CA ASN A 75 -3.06 -0.84 -0.53
C ASN A 75 -3.16 0.36 -1.50
N LEU A 76 -2.78 1.54 -1.02
CA LEU A 76 -2.85 2.78 -1.81
C LEU A 76 -1.51 3.20 -2.41
N PHE A 77 -0.42 2.45 -2.21
CA PHE A 77 0.90 2.93 -2.64
C PHE A 77 0.96 3.14 -4.15
N HIS A 78 0.32 2.28 -4.95
CA HIS A 78 0.32 2.42 -6.41
C HIS A 78 -0.34 3.74 -6.81
N PHE A 79 -1.53 4.02 -6.27
CA PHE A 79 -2.31 5.22 -6.58
C PHE A 79 -1.64 6.49 -6.09
N ILE A 80 -1.14 6.49 -4.85
CA ILE A 80 -0.42 7.63 -4.30
C ILE A 80 0.90 7.84 -5.05
N GLY A 81 1.59 6.76 -5.43
CA GLY A 81 2.78 6.81 -6.27
C GLY A 81 2.49 7.46 -7.63
N THR A 82 1.37 7.12 -8.26
CA THR A 82 0.91 7.75 -9.51
C THR A 82 0.68 9.25 -9.31
N CYS A 83 -0.06 9.64 -8.28
CA CYS A 83 -0.32 11.05 -7.99
C CYS A 83 0.99 11.84 -7.78
N VAL A 84 1.93 11.27 -7.03
CA VAL A 84 3.25 11.87 -6.83
C VAL A 84 4.03 12.00 -8.13
N GLY A 85 3.92 11.02 -9.03
CA GLY A 85 4.58 11.07 -10.34
C GLY A 85 3.95 12.06 -11.32
N GLU A 86 2.67 12.37 -11.15
CA GLU A 86 1.93 13.38 -11.95
C GLU A 86 2.12 14.80 -11.41
N ASP A 87 2.50 14.94 -10.14
CA ASP A 87 2.78 16.22 -9.53
C ASP A 87 3.95 16.95 -10.20
N ARG A 88 3.91 18.28 -10.13
CA ARG A 88 5.00 19.12 -10.65
C ARG A 88 6.22 19.00 -9.75
N GLU A 89 7.39 19.27 -10.33
CA GLU A 89 8.69 19.19 -9.64
C GLU A 89 8.75 20.07 -8.36
N ASP A 90 7.99 21.16 -8.33
CA ASP A 90 7.89 22.09 -7.21
C ASP A 90 6.73 21.80 -6.23
N SER A 91 5.84 20.86 -6.53
CA SER A 91 4.66 20.55 -5.69
C SER A 91 5.03 20.18 -4.25
N TRP A 92 6.18 19.54 -4.07
CA TRP A 92 6.63 19.02 -2.77
C TRP A 92 7.71 19.89 -2.10
N ALA A 93 8.13 20.99 -2.72
CA ALA A 93 9.20 21.83 -2.21
C ALA A 93 8.91 22.31 -0.76
N PRO A 94 9.91 22.24 0.16
CA PRO A 94 11.32 21.94 -0.07
C PRO A 94 11.69 20.45 -0.03
N LEU A 95 10.71 19.54 0.01
CA LEU A 95 10.92 18.09 0.00
C LEU A 95 11.00 17.55 -1.44
N HIS A 96 11.63 16.39 -1.57
CA HIS A 96 11.67 15.60 -2.80
C HIS A 96 11.30 14.15 -2.46
N VAL A 97 10.43 13.53 -3.26
CA VAL A 97 10.07 12.12 -3.08
C VAL A 97 11.16 11.23 -3.68
N ALA A 98 11.94 10.58 -2.82
CA ALA A 98 13.05 9.74 -3.22
C ALA A 98 12.63 8.37 -3.79
N GLY A 99 11.45 7.87 -3.43
CA GLY A 99 11.01 6.53 -3.77
C GLY A 99 9.89 6.01 -2.87
N GLY A 100 9.41 4.80 -3.19
CA GLY A 100 8.44 4.07 -2.38
C GLY A 100 9.00 2.72 -1.92
N ILE A 101 8.61 2.28 -0.72
CA ILE A 101 8.97 0.95 -0.18
C ILE A 101 7.69 0.18 0.16
N PRO A 102 7.01 -0.44 -0.81
CA PRO A 102 5.85 -1.27 -0.53
C PRO A 102 6.28 -2.56 0.18
N LEU A 103 5.85 -2.73 1.43
CA LEU A 103 6.01 -3.97 2.19
C LEU A 103 4.74 -4.79 2.02
N HIS A 104 4.82 -5.99 1.44
CA HIS A 104 3.65 -6.85 1.21
C HIS A 104 2.49 -6.07 0.59
N PRO A 105 2.65 -5.55 -0.64
CA PRO A 105 1.79 -4.52 -1.16
C PRO A 105 0.31 -4.89 -1.00
N GLY A 106 -0.06 -6.14 -1.24
CA GLY A 106 -1.43 -6.60 -0.98
C GLY A 106 -2.27 -6.62 -2.25
N LEU A 107 -1.63 -6.86 -3.40
CA LEU A 107 -2.28 -6.88 -4.71
C LEU A 107 -2.84 -8.25 -5.01
N VAL A 108 -4.01 -8.28 -5.63
CA VAL A 108 -4.70 -9.50 -6.06
C VAL A 108 -5.45 -9.26 -7.35
N CYS A 109 -5.59 -10.30 -8.17
CA CYS A 109 -6.36 -10.25 -9.41
C CYS A 109 -7.45 -11.34 -9.42
N ALA A 110 -8.36 -11.34 -10.41
CA ALA A 110 -9.43 -12.33 -10.45
C ALA A 110 -8.93 -13.76 -10.59
N THR A 111 -7.85 -13.95 -11.33
CA THR A 111 -7.21 -15.27 -11.44
C THR A 111 -6.34 -15.52 -10.22
N ARG A 112 -6.54 -16.68 -9.57
CA ARG A 112 -5.70 -17.10 -8.46
C ARG A 112 -4.28 -17.39 -8.93
N SER A 113 -3.32 -16.85 -8.19
CA SER A 113 -1.92 -17.20 -8.35
C SER A 113 -1.63 -18.60 -7.79
N LYS A 114 -0.44 -19.13 -8.09
CA LYS A 114 -0.03 -20.46 -7.60
C LYS A 114 0.07 -20.46 -6.07
N SER A 115 0.66 -19.42 -5.48
CA SER A 115 0.78 -19.28 -4.03
C SER A 115 -0.56 -19.26 -3.29
N GLU A 116 -1.62 -18.73 -3.90
CA GLU A 116 -2.97 -18.74 -3.31
C GLU A 116 -3.61 -20.14 -3.31
N LEU A 117 -3.23 -20.99 -4.26
CA LEU A 117 -3.74 -22.35 -4.42
C LEU A 117 -2.92 -23.39 -3.66
N GLU A 118 -1.73 -23.02 -3.19
CA GLU A 118 -0.88 -23.88 -2.37
C GLU A 118 -1.56 -24.20 -1.03
N PRO A 119 -1.74 -25.48 -0.68
CA PRO A 119 -2.28 -25.86 0.63
C PRO A 119 -1.33 -25.42 1.74
N ARG A 120 -1.78 -24.52 2.62
CA ARG A 120 -1.03 -24.07 3.80
C ARG A 120 -1.83 -24.35 5.08
N PRO A 121 -1.86 -25.62 5.53
CA PRO A 121 -2.60 -25.98 6.74
C PRO A 121 -2.08 -25.27 8.00
N ASP A 122 -0.83 -24.79 7.98
CA ASP A 122 -0.18 -24.12 9.11
C ASP A 122 -0.30 -22.58 9.08
N SER A 123 -0.96 -21.99 8.08
CA SER A 123 -1.16 -20.53 8.05
C SER A 123 -2.24 -20.12 9.03
N VAL A 124 -1.84 -19.50 10.14
CA VAL A 124 -2.75 -19.08 11.22
C VAL A 124 -3.13 -17.60 11.17
N PHE A 125 -2.46 -16.79 10.35
CA PHE A 125 -2.68 -15.33 10.29
C PHE A 125 -3.43 -14.86 9.05
N PHE A 126 -3.15 -15.44 7.89
CA PHE A 126 -3.74 -15.00 6.63
C PHE A 126 -4.08 -16.19 5.73
N ILE A 127 -5.38 -16.45 5.56
CA ILE A 127 -5.92 -17.56 4.76
C ILE A 127 -6.80 -17.06 3.64
N LEU A 128 -7.01 -17.91 2.63
CA LEU A 128 -7.77 -17.56 1.42
C LEU A 128 -9.18 -17.05 1.70
N ASP A 129 -9.87 -17.65 2.67
CA ASP A 129 -11.22 -17.22 3.09
C ASP A 129 -11.22 -15.82 3.72
N MET A 130 -10.17 -15.45 4.47
CA MET A 130 -10.01 -14.10 5.02
C MET A 130 -9.74 -13.09 3.90
N LEU A 131 -8.86 -13.42 2.95
CA LEU A 131 -8.57 -12.58 1.79
C LEU A 131 -9.86 -12.28 1.00
N ASP A 132 -10.67 -13.29 0.70
CA ASP A 132 -11.92 -13.11 -0.05
C ASP A 132 -12.92 -12.22 0.70
N LYS A 133 -13.00 -12.35 2.03
CA LYS A 133 -13.85 -11.50 2.86
C LYS A 133 -13.34 -10.06 2.91
N PHE A 134 -12.03 -9.82 3.07
CA PHE A 134 -11.48 -8.47 3.06
C PHE A 134 -11.71 -7.78 1.72
N LEU A 135 -11.59 -8.51 0.60
CA LEU A 135 -11.90 -7.99 -0.72
C LEU A 135 -13.37 -7.61 -0.88
N ALA A 136 -14.28 -8.49 -0.46
CA ALA A 136 -15.71 -8.24 -0.51
C ALA A 136 -16.12 -7.03 0.32
N MET A 137 -15.44 -6.78 1.44
CA MET A 137 -15.69 -5.59 2.28
C MET A 137 -15.09 -4.33 1.67
N ALA A 138 -13.87 -4.41 1.12
CA ALA A 138 -13.14 -3.26 0.56
C ALA A 138 -13.84 -2.62 -0.65
N ILE A 139 -14.46 -3.45 -1.50
CA ILE A 139 -15.12 -2.99 -2.74
C ILE A 139 -16.55 -3.56 -2.82
N PRO A 140 -17.47 -3.04 -1.98
CA PRO A 140 -18.78 -3.67 -1.79
C PRO A 140 -19.69 -3.54 -3.01
N GLU A 141 -19.49 -2.52 -3.85
CA GLU A 141 -20.31 -2.27 -5.04
C GLU A 141 -19.80 -2.99 -6.31
N GLN A 142 -18.53 -3.44 -6.29
CA GLN A 142 -17.89 -4.13 -7.42
C GLN A 142 -16.94 -5.21 -6.90
N PRO A 143 -17.46 -6.37 -6.46
CA PRO A 143 -16.67 -7.42 -5.80
C PRO A 143 -15.71 -8.15 -6.75
N THR A 144 -15.51 -7.65 -7.98
CA THR A 144 -14.58 -8.24 -8.93
C THR A 144 -13.16 -7.86 -8.53
N LYS A 145 -12.31 -8.88 -8.36
CA LYS A 145 -10.89 -8.69 -8.00
C LYS A 145 -10.08 -7.98 -9.08
N ASP A 146 -10.65 -7.81 -10.28
CA ASP A 146 -10.07 -7.02 -11.37
C ASP A 146 -10.36 -5.51 -11.22
N HIS A 147 -10.83 -5.06 -10.06
CA HIS A 147 -10.90 -3.64 -9.77
C HIS A 147 -9.47 -3.06 -9.77
N PRO A 148 -9.22 -1.90 -10.42
CA PRO A 148 -7.87 -1.33 -10.54
C PRO A 148 -7.14 -1.16 -9.20
N TYR A 149 -7.88 -0.84 -8.13
CA TYR A 149 -7.34 -0.74 -6.76
C TYR A 149 -6.67 -2.02 -6.23
N MET A 150 -7.13 -3.19 -6.68
CA MET A 150 -6.57 -4.49 -6.26
C MET A 150 -5.61 -5.07 -7.31
N CYS A 151 -5.95 -4.91 -8.59
CA CYS A 151 -5.22 -5.46 -9.73
C CYS A 151 -4.80 -4.33 -10.71
N PRO A 152 -3.74 -3.56 -10.41
CA PRO A 152 -3.27 -2.45 -11.25
C PRO A 152 -2.65 -2.90 -12.58
N MET A 153 -2.38 -4.20 -12.75
CA MET A 153 -1.98 -4.82 -14.02
C MET A 153 -3.16 -5.47 -14.77
N GLY A 154 -4.39 -5.36 -14.23
CA GLY A 154 -5.58 -5.94 -14.81
C GLY A 154 -6.10 -5.15 -16.02
N PRO A 155 -7.03 -5.73 -16.80
CA PRO A 155 -7.54 -5.11 -18.04
C PRO A 155 -8.34 -3.82 -17.81
N ASN A 156 -8.82 -3.60 -16.58
CA ASN A 156 -9.58 -2.39 -16.22
C ASN A 156 -8.68 -1.26 -15.70
N ALA A 157 -7.39 -1.51 -15.50
CA ALA A 157 -6.45 -0.55 -14.94
C ALA A 157 -5.78 0.29 -16.05
N THR A 158 -5.26 1.44 -15.67
CA THR A 158 -4.43 2.28 -16.54
C THR A 158 -3.16 1.50 -16.93
N PRO A 159 -2.73 1.50 -18.21
CA PRO A 159 -1.52 0.81 -18.63
C PRO A 159 -0.31 1.29 -17.84
N LEU A 160 0.45 0.35 -17.26
CA LEU A 160 1.57 0.65 -16.35
C LEU A 160 2.64 1.53 -17.03
N GLU A 161 2.81 1.43 -18.35
CA GLU A 161 3.74 2.26 -19.13
C GLU A 161 3.43 3.75 -18.97
N SER A 162 2.13 4.09 -18.94
CA SER A 162 1.64 5.46 -18.86
C SER A 162 1.60 6.02 -17.44
N VAL A 163 1.75 5.18 -16.42
CA VAL A 163 1.70 5.59 -15.02
C VAL A 163 3.07 6.09 -14.56
N PRO A 164 3.24 7.37 -14.17
CA PRO A 164 4.49 7.82 -13.59
C PRO A 164 4.60 7.28 -12.17
N LEU A 165 5.60 6.44 -11.91
CA LEU A 165 5.89 5.91 -10.58
C LEU A 165 7.30 6.31 -10.18
N PRO A 166 7.53 6.66 -8.90
CA PRO A 166 8.88 6.86 -8.39
C PRO A 166 9.63 5.52 -8.34
N LEU A 167 10.92 5.54 -8.02
CA LEU A 167 11.69 4.32 -7.78
C LEU A 167 11.03 3.50 -6.67
N LEU A 168 10.89 2.19 -6.88
CA LEU A 168 10.26 1.28 -5.92
C LEU A 168 11.25 0.22 -5.43
N LEU A 169 11.32 0.05 -4.10
CA LEU A 169 11.91 -1.11 -3.45
C LEU A 169 10.78 -1.95 -2.84
N VAL A 170 10.36 -3.01 -3.52
CA VAL A 170 9.22 -3.83 -3.11
C VAL A 170 9.71 -5.01 -2.27
N ALA A 171 9.19 -5.15 -1.06
CA ALA A 171 9.54 -6.25 -0.16
C ALA A 171 8.40 -7.27 -0.09
N ILE A 172 8.71 -8.54 -0.40
CA ILE A 172 7.76 -9.65 -0.42
C ILE A 172 8.35 -10.83 0.37
N ALA A 173 7.71 -11.23 1.47
CA ALA A 173 8.09 -12.44 2.21
C ALA A 173 7.72 -13.71 1.44
N GLU A 174 8.54 -14.74 1.62
CA GLU A 174 8.42 -16.01 0.90
C GLU A 174 7.14 -16.79 1.27
N HIS A 175 6.60 -16.54 2.45
CA HIS A 175 5.42 -17.22 3.00
C HIS A 175 4.14 -16.39 2.91
N ASP A 176 4.15 -15.26 2.19
CA ASP A 176 2.92 -14.53 1.88
C ASP A 176 1.99 -15.38 0.98
N LEU A 177 0.68 -15.34 1.27
CA LEU A 177 -0.36 -16.05 0.53
C LEU A 177 -0.46 -15.54 -0.92
N ILE A 178 -0.28 -14.24 -1.11
CA ILE A 178 -0.45 -13.53 -2.40
C ILE A 178 0.90 -13.10 -2.99
N ARG A 179 1.99 -13.76 -2.57
CA ARG A 179 3.36 -13.42 -2.99
C ARG A 179 3.51 -13.45 -4.51
N ASP A 180 2.90 -14.42 -5.18
CA ASP A 180 3.10 -14.63 -6.60
C ASP A 180 2.46 -13.50 -7.40
N THR A 181 1.25 -13.06 -7.01
CA THR A 181 0.60 -11.87 -7.61
C THR A 181 1.41 -10.59 -7.39
N ASN A 182 2.01 -10.43 -6.20
CA ASN A 182 2.88 -9.28 -5.92
C ASN A 182 4.17 -9.32 -6.77
N LEU A 183 4.74 -10.51 -7.01
CA LEU A 183 5.90 -10.69 -7.90
C LEU A 183 5.53 -10.42 -9.37
N GLU A 184 4.38 -10.92 -9.83
CA GLU A 184 3.85 -10.65 -11.17
C GLU A 184 3.67 -9.15 -11.42
N TYR A 185 3.18 -8.41 -10.41
CA TYR A 185 3.11 -6.95 -10.49
C TYR A 185 4.49 -6.30 -10.65
N CYS A 186 5.51 -6.76 -9.91
CA CYS A 186 6.87 -6.23 -10.04
C CYS A 186 7.46 -6.49 -11.44
N ASP A 187 7.21 -7.69 -11.99
CA ASP A 187 7.67 -8.04 -13.33
C ASP A 187 6.92 -7.26 -14.42
N ALA A 188 5.62 -7.00 -14.22
CA ALA A 188 4.83 -6.13 -15.09
C ALA A 188 5.35 -4.68 -15.09
N LEU A 189 5.69 -4.13 -13.92
CA LEU A 189 6.29 -2.80 -13.81
C LEU A 189 7.65 -2.71 -14.52
N ARG A 190 8.52 -3.72 -14.35
CA ARG A 190 9.81 -3.77 -15.05
C ARG A 190 9.63 -3.84 -16.56
N SER A 191 8.68 -4.66 -17.02
CA SER A 191 8.34 -4.77 -18.44
C SER A 191 7.81 -3.46 -19.02
N ALA A 192 7.12 -2.67 -18.19
CA ALA A 192 6.65 -1.32 -18.51
C ALA A 192 7.74 -0.23 -18.36
N GLY A 193 9.01 -0.61 -18.11
CA GLY A 193 10.15 0.30 -18.04
C GLY A 193 10.27 1.08 -16.73
N LYS A 194 9.69 0.58 -15.63
CA LYS A 194 9.80 1.22 -14.30
C LYS A 194 10.96 0.66 -13.49
N ASP A 195 11.57 1.52 -12.67
CA ASP A 195 12.67 1.15 -11.78
C ASP A 195 12.15 0.45 -10.51
N VAL A 196 12.25 -0.88 -10.51
CA VAL A 196 11.75 -1.74 -9.41
C VAL A 196 12.81 -2.72 -8.93
N GLU A 197 13.27 -2.52 -7.71
CA GLU A 197 14.06 -3.47 -6.94
C GLU A 197 13.13 -4.35 -6.09
N VAL A 198 13.39 -5.66 -6.03
CA VAL A 198 12.59 -6.59 -5.23
C VAL A 198 13.47 -7.23 -4.16
N LEU A 199 13.07 -7.05 -2.91
CA LEU A 199 13.59 -7.79 -1.77
C LEU A 199 12.66 -8.98 -1.51
N PHE A 200 13.18 -10.20 -1.71
CA PHE A 200 12.44 -11.45 -1.54
C PHE A 200 13.19 -12.38 -0.58
N LYS A 201 12.47 -13.25 0.14
CA LYS A 201 12.99 -14.24 1.12
C LYS A 201 13.47 -13.65 2.46
N PHE A 202 12.55 -13.00 3.17
CA PHE A 202 12.70 -12.63 4.57
C PHE A 202 11.51 -13.13 5.39
#